data_AF-A0A6P2NMZ1-F1
#
_entry.id   AF-A0A6P2NMZ1-F1
#
_cell.length_a   1.000
_cell.length_b   1.000
_cell.length_c   1.000
_cell.angle_alpha   90.00
_cell.angle_beta   90.00
_cell.angle_gamma   90.00
#
_symmetry.space_group_name_H-M   'P 1'
#
loop_
_entity.id
_entity.type
_entity.pdbx_description
1 polymer ?
#
loop_
_entity_poly.entity_id
_entity_poly.type
_entity_poly.pdbx_seq_one_letter_code
_entity_poly.pdbx_strand_id
1 'polypeptide(L)'
;MARLDLTIATPAQLLVDALEIASLRAEDATGSFGVRPGHVDFVTLLRASVVRWRTPDDQWHYCALDEGVLSVSGGVRVAIACRDAVPGDSLEQLDALVRANRAARLDAERRARVDETRLHAETVRRLLTYLRPGGSAGDARDPFVAEPRR
;
A
#
# COMPACT_ATOMS: atom_id res chain seq x y z
N MET A 1 -27.16 2.29 24.28
CA MET A 1 -26.06 1.31 24.48
C MET A 1 -24.75 2.04 24.19
N ALA A 2 -23.70 1.79 24.98
CA ALA A 2 -22.38 2.34 24.69
C ALA A 2 -21.79 1.64 23.46
N ARG A 3 -21.11 2.38 22.58
CA ARG A 3 -20.63 1.92 21.28
C ARG A 3 -19.17 2.30 21.05
N LEU A 4 -18.52 1.63 20.11
CA LEU A 4 -17.19 2.00 19.61
C LEU A 4 -17.29 2.39 18.14
N ASP A 5 -16.49 3.35 17.71
CA ASP A 5 -16.30 3.73 16.31
C ASP A 5 -14.96 3.16 15.83
N LEU A 6 -15.01 2.22 14.88
CA LEU A 6 -13.84 1.54 14.33
C LEU A 6 -13.38 2.21 13.03
N THR A 7 -12.08 2.41 12.91
CA THR A 7 -11.43 2.80 11.65
C THR A 7 -10.26 1.87 11.36
N ILE A 8 -10.17 1.35 10.14
CA ILE A 8 -9.04 0.55 9.67
C ILE A 8 -8.52 1.18 8.38
N ALA A 9 -7.26 1.56 8.36
CA ALA A 9 -6.64 2.25 7.22
C ALA A 9 -5.26 1.67 6.89
N THR A 10 -4.96 1.63 5.59
CA THR A 10 -3.60 1.51 5.07
C THR A 10 -3.18 2.85 4.47
N PRO A 11 -1.89 3.06 4.13
CA PRO A 11 -1.46 4.28 3.45
C PRO A 11 -2.18 4.53 2.12
N ALA A 12 -2.72 3.49 1.49
CA ALA A 12 -3.38 3.58 0.20
C ALA A 12 -4.90 3.80 0.30
N GLN A 13 -5.55 3.36 1.38
CA GLN A 13 -7.01 3.34 1.47
C GLN A 13 -7.54 3.26 2.90
N LEU A 14 -8.78 3.74 3.06
CA LEU A 14 -9.60 3.56 4.25
C LEU A 14 -10.50 2.32 4.04
N LEU A 15 -10.25 1.23 4.77
CA LEU A 15 -10.98 -0.03 4.60
C LEU A 15 -12.25 -0.09 5.44
N VAL A 16 -12.20 0.48 6.63
CA VAL A 16 -13.35 0.66 7.52
C VAL A 16 -13.33 2.10 7.98
N ASP A 17 -14.43 2.81 7.79
CA ASP A 17 -14.57 4.22 8.15
C ASP A 17 -15.63 4.39 9.24
N ALA A 18 -15.20 4.86 10.41
CA ALA A 18 -16.05 5.16 11.57
C ALA A 18 -17.22 4.19 11.80
N LEU A 19 -16.98 2.88 11.64
CA LEU A 19 -18.01 1.86 11.73
C LEU A 19 -18.42 1.66 13.20
N GLU A 20 -19.72 1.72 13.47
CA GLU A 20 -20.24 1.41 14.79
C GLU A 20 -20.08 -0.09 15.10
N ILE A 21 -19.36 -0.41 16.18
CA ILE A 21 -19.16 -1.78 16.66
C ILE A 21 -19.48 -1.90 18.16
N ALA A 22 -19.87 -3.11 18.58
CA ALA A 22 -20.11 -3.46 19.98
C ALA A 22 -18.83 -3.89 20.72
N SER A 23 -17.87 -4.51 20.01
CA SER A 23 -16.59 -4.96 20.57
C SER A 23 -15.60 -5.35 19.49
N LEU A 24 -14.29 -5.26 19.79
CA LEU A 24 -13.20 -5.72 18.92
C LEU A 24 -12.29 -6.71 19.67
N ARG A 25 -11.72 -7.68 18.94
CA ARG A 25 -10.71 -8.63 19.40
C ARG A 25 -9.50 -8.59 18.47
N ALA A 26 -8.32 -8.49 19.06
CA ALA A 26 -7.04 -8.41 18.37
C ALA A 26 -5.94 -9.19 19.11
N GLU A 27 -4.75 -9.22 18.52
CA GLU A 27 -3.55 -9.84 19.08
C GLU A 27 -2.34 -8.92 18.93
N ASP A 28 -1.54 -8.82 19.99
CA ASP A 28 -0.23 -8.18 19.98
C ASP A 28 0.85 -9.15 20.48
N ALA A 29 2.07 -8.63 20.74
CA ALA A 29 3.19 -9.46 21.20
C ALA A 29 2.96 -10.14 22.57
N THR A 30 1.98 -9.67 23.36
CA THR A 30 1.64 -10.22 24.68
C THR A 30 0.54 -11.29 24.60
N GLY A 31 -0.16 -11.39 23.47
CA GLY A 31 -1.25 -12.32 23.23
C GLY A 31 -2.53 -11.61 22.79
N SER A 32 -3.68 -12.24 23.05
CA SER A 32 -4.99 -11.72 22.62
C SER A 32 -5.59 -10.76 23.65
N PHE A 33 -6.20 -9.68 23.16
CA PHE A 33 -6.95 -8.72 23.96
C PHE A 33 -8.27 -8.34 23.27
N GLY A 34 -9.15 -7.68 24.02
CA GLY A 34 -10.43 -7.20 23.52
C GLY A 34 -10.73 -5.78 23.97
N VAL A 35 -11.33 -5.00 23.06
CA VAL A 35 -11.75 -3.62 23.29
C VAL A 35 -13.28 -3.57 23.35
N ARG A 36 -13.80 -2.94 24.39
CA ARG A 36 -15.24 -2.69 24.62
C ARG A 36 -15.44 -1.20 24.91
N PRO A 37 -16.67 -0.67 24.78
CA PRO A 37 -16.96 0.71 25.15
C PRO A 37 -16.50 1.02 26.59
N GLY A 38 -15.83 2.16 26.77
CA GLY A 38 -15.24 2.57 28.05
C GLY A 38 -13.83 2.03 28.32
N HIS A 39 -13.20 1.35 27.35
CA HIS A 39 -11.79 0.93 27.48
C HIS A 39 -10.89 2.16 27.66
N VAL A 40 -9.87 2.05 28.51
CA VAL A 40 -8.88 3.12 28.70
C VAL A 40 -8.16 3.45 27.40
N ASP A 41 -7.64 4.66 27.28
CA ASP A 41 -6.75 5.02 26.19
C ASP A 41 -5.58 4.02 26.15
N PHE A 42 -5.33 3.47 24.96
CA PHE A 42 -4.46 2.33 24.78
C PHE A 42 -3.79 2.40 23.42
N VAL A 43 -2.52 2.00 23.34
CA VAL A 43 -1.79 1.89 22.07
C VAL A 43 -0.92 0.64 22.10
N THR A 44 -0.93 -0.13 21.02
CA THR A 44 -0.10 -1.34 20.89
C THR A 44 0.25 -1.62 19.44
N LEU A 45 1.30 -2.42 19.25
CA LEU A 45 1.72 -2.94 17.95
C LEU A 45 1.01 -4.27 17.69
N LEU A 46 0.27 -4.33 16.59
CA LEU A 46 -0.33 -5.56 16.11
C LEU A 46 0.69 -6.36 15.32
N ARG A 47 0.71 -7.68 15.55
CA ARG A 47 1.39 -8.62 14.67
C ARG A 47 0.54 -8.90 13.44
N ALA A 48 1.13 -9.50 12.40
CA ALA A 48 0.35 -10.08 11.31
C ALA A 48 -0.64 -11.10 11.88
N SER A 49 -1.93 -10.75 11.83
CA SER A 49 -2.99 -11.41 12.59
C SER A 49 -4.36 -11.10 12.00
N VAL A 50 -5.40 -11.73 12.54
CA VAL A 50 -6.79 -11.43 12.18
C VAL A 50 -7.43 -10.65 13.32
N VAL A 51 -7.87 -9.42 13.02
CA VAL A 51 -8.80 -8.68 13.88
C VAL A 51 -10.21 -9.13 13.56
N ARG A 52 -11.05 -9.17 14.60
CA ARG A 52 -12.49 -9.38 14.43
C ARG A 52 -13.27 -8.43 15.30
N TRP A 53 -14.40 -7.99 14.80
CA TRP A 53 -15.32 -7.15 15.56
C TRP A 53 -16.74 -7.66 15.42
N ARG A 54 -17.55 -7.25 16.39
CA ARG A 54 -18.96 -7.57 16.46
C ARG A 54 -19.74 -6.28 16.31
N THR A 55 -20.69 -6.23 15.39
CA THR A 55 -21.60 -5.11 15.18
C THR A 55 -22.72 -5.08 16.22
N PRO A 56 -23.51 -3.99 16.32
CA PRO A 56 -24.62 -3.89 17.28
C PRO A 56 -25.71 -4.95 17.12
N ASP A 57 -25.86 -5.51 15.92
CA ASP A 57 -26.78 -6.59 15.55
C ASP A 57 -26.17 -7.99 15.71
N ASP A 58 -25.06 -8.12 16.44
CA ASP A 58 -24.41 -9.38 16.81
C ASP A 58 -23.70 -10.12 15.67
N GLN A 59 -23.52 -9.48 14.51
CA GLN A 59 -22.78 -10.06 13.39
C GLN A 59 -21.26 -9.94 13.58
N TRP A 60 -20.53 -10.97 13.16
CA TRP A 60 -19.07 -11.00 13.19
C TRP A 60 -18.49 -10.63 11.85
N HIS A 61 -17.47 -9.77 11.88
CA HIS A 61 -16.66 -9.41 10.73
C HIS A 61 -15.18 -9.58 11.05
N TYR A 62 -14.38 -9.77 10.01
CA TYR A 62 -12.98 -10.11 10.12
C TYR A 62 -12.14 -9.22 9.21
N CYS A 63 -10.91 -8.95 9.61
CA CYS A 63 -9.91 -8.34 8.76
C CYS A 63 -8.54 -8.96 9.06
N ALA A 64 -7.90 -9.51 8.04
CA ALA A 64 -6.51 -9.91 8.13
C ALA A 64 -5.63 -8.67 7.95
N LEU A 65 -4.68 -8.46 8.85
CA LEU A 65 -3.75 -7.34 8.80
C LEU A 65 -2.31 -7.84 8.63
N ASP A 66 -1.52 -7.06 7.90
CA ASP A 66 -0.06 -7.21 7.86
C ASP A 66 0.62 -6.16 8.73
N GLU A 67 0.76 -6.49 10.02
CA GLU A 67 1.33 -5.64 11.09
C GLU A 67 0.65 -4.25 11.21
N GLY A 68 0.71 -3.64 12.38
CA GLY A 68 0.12 -2.31 12.50
C GLY A 68 0.18 -1.71 13.89
N VAL A 69 -0.47 -0.57 14.04
CA VAL A 69 -0.67 0.12 15.30
C VAL A 69 -2.16 0.18 15.56
N LEU A 70 -2.59 -0.32 16.72
CA LEU A 70 -3.93 -0.10 17.24
C LEU A 70 -3.89 1.00 18.28
N SER A 71 -4.84 1.92 18.21
CA SER A 71 -5.05 2.94 19.23
C SER A 71 -6.52 2.99 19.66
N VAL A 72 -6.74 3.17 20.95
CA VAL A 72 -8.03 3.46 21.56
C VAL A 72 -7.97 4.84 22.17
N SER A 73 -8.98 5.68 21.92
CA SER A 73 -9.06 7.04 22.46
C SER A 73 -10.46 7.39 22.93
N GLY A 74 -10.53 8.07 24.09
CA GLY A 74 -11.80 8.53 24.68
C GLY A 74 -12.76 7.41 25.04
N GLY A 75 -12.27 6.17 25.14
CA GLY A 75 -13.07 4.96 25.40
C GLY A 75 -14.14 4.62 24.36
N VAL A 76 -14.18 5.32 23.22
CA VAL A 76 -15.18 5.12 22.17
C VAL A 76 -14.57 5.00 20.78
N ARG A 77 -13.35 5.47 20.54
CA ARG A 77 -12.74 5.39 19.21
C ARG A 77 -11.65 4.34 19.17
N VAL A 78 -11.68 3.47 18.17
CA VAL A 78 -10.63 2.48 17.87
C VAL A 78 -10.12 2.73 16.46
N ALA A 79 -8.83 3.01 16.32
CA ALA A 79 -8.19 3.20 15.02
C ALA A 79 -7.05 2.19 14.85
N ILE A 80 -7.02 1.55 13.68
CA ILE A 80 -5.97 0.64 13.26
C ILE A 80 -5.33 1.18 11.99
N ALA A 81 -4.03 1.49 12.08
CA ALA A 81 -3.21 1.81 10.94
C ALA A 81 -2.28 0.63 10.66
N CYS A 82 -2.34 0.07 9.45
CA CYS A 82 -1.56 -1.11 9.08
C CYS A 82 -0.92 -0.94 7.69
N ARG A 83 0.05 -1.79 7.38
CA ARG A 83 0.69 -1.77 6.06
C ARG A 83 -0.27 -2.28 4.98
N ASP A 84 -0.95 -3.37 5.29
CA ASP A 84 -1.89 -4.04 4.40
C ASP A 84 -3.06 -4.61 5.21
N ALA A 85 -4.21 -4.73 4.58
CA ALA A 85 -5.43 -5.23 5.19
C ALA A 85 -6.36 -5.86 4.17
N VAL A 86 -6.97 -6.98 4.56
CA VAL A 86 -7.95 -7.70 3.73
C VAL A 86 -9.20 -7.96 4.58
N PRO A 87 -10.32 -7.28 4.32
CA PRO A 87 -11.58 -7.53 5.01
C PRO A 87 -12.20 -8.85 4.52
N GLY A 88 -13.00 -9.48 5.38
CA GLY A 88 -13.79 -10.66 5.05
C GLY A 88 -14.92 -10.90 6.04
N ASP A 89 -15.99 -11.54 5.55
CA ASP A 89 -17.20 -11.81 6.35
C ASP A 89 -17.12 -13.14 7.11
N SER A 90 -16.17 -14.01 6.76
CA SER A 90 -15.93 -15.27 7.48
C SER A 90 -14.46 -15.68 7.46
N LEU A 91 -14.03 -16.45 8.46
CA LEU A 91 -12.66 -16.96 8.54
C LEU A 91 -12.35 -17.95 7.43
N GLU A 92 -13.34 -18.74 7.01
CA GLU A 92 -13.20 -19.74 5.95
C GLU A 92 -12.83 -19.11 4.62
N GLN A 93 -13.37 -17.92 4.32
CA GLN A 93 -13.08 -17.18 3.10
C GLN A 93 -11.78 -16.36 3.20
N LEU A 94 -11.39 -15.99 4.43
CA LEU A 94 -10.31 -15.05 4.65
C LEU A 94 -8.94 -15.58 4.18
N ASP A 95 -8.63 -16.88 4.33
CA ASP A 95 -7.36 -17.44 3.83
C ASP A 95 -7.22 -17.27 2.31
N ALA A 96 -8.28 -17.60 1.56
CA ALA A 96 -8.29 -17.47 0.11
C ALA A 96 -8.13 -16.00 -0.33
N LEU A 97 -8.83 -15.08 0.33
CA LEU A 97 -8.74 -13.63 0.06
C LEU A 97 -7.35 -13.09 0.35
N VAL A 98 -6.76 -13.47 1.49
CA VAL A 98 -5.39 -13.06 1.88
C VAL A 98 -4.38 -13.57 0.87
N ARG A 99 -4.47 -14.82 0.44
CA ARG A 99 -3.57 -15.39 -0.57
C ARG A 99 -3.68 -14.68 -1.91
N ALA A 100 -4.90 -14.44 -2.39
CA ALA A 100 -5.14 -13.73 -3.64
C ALA A 100 -4.59 -12.29 -3.60
N ASN A 101 -4.84 -11.57 -2.50
CA ASN A 101 -4.34 -10.21 -2.32
C ASN A 101 -2.80 -10.17 -2.31
N ARG A 102 -2.15 -11.07 -1.56
CA ARG A 102 -0.68 -11.18 -1.55
C ARG A 102 -0.09 -11.46 -2.94
N ALA A 103 -0.71 -12.37 -3.69
CA ALA A 103 -0.28 -12.67 -5.05
C ALA A 103 -0.40 -11.45 -5.98
N ALA A 104 -1.56 -10.77 -5.94
CA ALA A 104 -1.79 -9.56 -6.73
C ALA A 104 -0.79 -8.44 -6.40
N ARG A 105 -0.44 -8.27 -5.12
CA ARG A 105 0.57 -7.28 -4.68
C ARG A 105 1.96 -7.61 -5.20
N LEU A 106 2.40 -8.86 -5.10
CA LEU A 106 3.71 -9.28 -5.63
C LEU A 106 3.81 -9.07 -7.15
N ASP A 107 2.71 -9.32 -7.88
CA ASP A 107 2.65 -9.05 -9.31
C ASP A 107 2.71 -7.56 -9.63
N ALA A 108 2.00 -6.73 -8.86
CA ALA A 108 2.04 -5.27 -9.01
C ALA A 108 3.44 -4.71 -8.73
N GLU A 109 4.10 -5.16 -7.65
CA GLU A 109 5.47 -4.80 -7.31
C GLU A 109 6.46 -5.22 -8.43
N ARG A 110 6.29 -6.42 -8.98
CA ARG A 110 7.11 -6.91 -10.09
C ARG A 110 6.94 -6.03 -11.33
N ARG A 111 5.71 -5.67 -11.69
CA ARG A 111 5.42 -4.79 -12.84
C ARG A 111 6.02 -3.40 -12.65
N ALA A 112 5.84 -2.81 -11.48
CA ALA A 112 6.41 -1.50 -11.16
C ALA A 112 7.94 -1.47 -11.30
N ARG A 113 8.64 -2.52 -10.82
CA ARG A 113 10.11 -2.64 -10.97
C ARG A 113 10.55 -2.75 -12.44
N VAL A 114 9.80 -3.48 -13.25
CA VAL A 114 10.07 -3.60 -14.70
C VAL A 114 9.87 -2.25 -15.38
N ASP A 115 8.78 -1.55 -15.07
CA ASP A 115 8.49 -0.24 -15.61
C ASP A 115 9.53 0.80 -15.21
N GLU A 116 9.96 0.81 -13.95
CA GLU A 116 11.05 1.66 -13.45
C GLU A 116 12.37 1.40 -14.21
N THR A 117 12.73 0.13 -14.41
CA THR A 117 13.95 -0.24 -15.12
C THR A 117 13.90 0.22 -16.58
N ARG A 118 12.74 0.06 -17.24
CA ARG A 118 12.52 0.52 -18.60
C ARG A 118 12.62 2.05 -18.70
N LEU A 119 11.98 2.77 -17.78
CA LEU A 119 12.03 4.24 -17.73
C LEU A 119 13.46 4.75 -17.52
N HIS A 120 14.22 4.12 -16.62
CA HIS A 120 15.64 4.43 -16.41
C HIS A 120 16.45 4.24 -17.70
N ALA A 121 16.30 3.10 -18.38
CA ALA A 121 17.03 2.80 -19.61
C ALA A 121 16.68 3.79 -20.75
N GLU A 122 15.40 4.15 -20.90
CA GLU A 122 14.95 5.14 -21.89
C GLU A 122 15.51 6.53 -21.60
N THR A 123 15.54 6.93 -20.32
CA THR A 123 16.10 8.21 -19.88
C THR A 123 17.59 8.29 -20.19
N VAL A 124 18.37 7.24 -19.85
CA VAL A 124 19.80 7.16 -20.17
C VAL A 124 20.05 7.24 -21.67
N ARG A 125 19.26 6.51 -22.49
CA ARG A 125 19.38 6.56 -23.96
C ARG A 125 19.13 7.96 -24.50
N ARG A 126 18.09 8.66 -24.03
CA ARG A 126 17.80 10.04 -24.44
C ARG A 126 18.94 10.99 -24.06
N LEU A 127 19.44 10.90 -22.83
CA LEU A 127 20.57 11.70 -22.36
C LEU A 127 21.82 11.48 -23.23
N LEU A 128 22.16 10.21 -23.52
CA LEU A 128 23.30 9.90 -24.39
C LEU A 128 23.15 10.44 -25.81
N THR A 129 21.93 10.49 -26.35
CA THR A 129 21.67 11.12 -27.66
C THR A 129 21.94 12.62 -27.63
N TYR A 130 21.54 13.33 -26.56
CA TYR A 130 21.76 14.78 -26.44
C TYR A 130 23.20 15.15 -26.05
N LEU A 131 23.89 14.29 -25.29
CA LEU A 131 25.25 14.54 -24.81
C LEU A 131 26.35 14.13 -25.80
N ARG A 132 26.01 13.48 -26.93
CA ARG A 132 26.95 13.31 -28.04
C ARG A 132 27.13 14.67 -28.75
N PRO A 133 28.28 15.37 -28.63
CA PRO A 133 28.56 16.49 -29.50
C PRO A 133 28.60 15.94 -30.92
N GLY A 134 28.07 16.70 -31.87
CA GLY A 134 27.88 16.27 -33.25
C GLY A 134 29.03 15.40 -33.76
N GLY A 135 28.68 14.26 -34.34
CA GLY A 135 29.56 13.62 -35.31
C GLY A 135 29.98 14.71 -36.29
N SER A 136 31.24 15.09 -36.17
CA SER A 136 32.01 16.00 -37.00
C SER A 136 31.28 16.49 -38.25
N ALA A 137 30.90 17.77 -38.22
CA ALA A 137 30.92 18.61 -39.40
C ALA A 137 32.29 18.43 -40.08
N GLY A 138 32.28 17.74 -41.22
CA GLY A 138 33.48 17.30 -41.92
C GLY A 138 33.14 16.79 -43.32
N ASP A 139 32.39 17.56 -44.08
CA ASP A 139 32.47 17.52 -45.55
C ASP A 139 32.31 18.96 -46.07
N ALA A 140 33.40 19.72 -45.99
CA ALA A 140 33.56 20.95 -46.74
C ALA A 140 33.75 20.57 -48.21
N ARG A 141 32.65 20.35 -48.93
CA ARG A 141 32.63 20.48 -50.39
C ARG A 141 32.21 21.89 -50.73
N ASP A 142 33.23 22.73 -50.91
CA ASP A 142 33.09 24.07 -51.46
C ASP A 142 32.62 23.97 -52.93
N PRO A 143 31.43 24.47 -53.30
CA PRO A 143 30.91 24.38 -54.66
C PRO A 143 31.55 25.39 -55.62
N PHE A 144 32.61 26.10 -55.22
CA PHE A 144 33.26 27.12 -56.04
C PHE A 144 34.73 26.79 -56.38
N VAL A 145 34.95 25.74 -57.19
CA VAL A 145 36.20 25.59 -57.95
C VAL A 145 35.88 25.74 -59.43
N ALA A 146 36.06 26.97 -59.94
CA ALA A 146 36.11 27.26 -61.37
C ALA A 146 37.57 27.15 -61.87
N GLU A 147 37.71 26.57 -63.07
CA GLU A 147 38.94 26.23 -63.79
C GLU A 147 39.99 27.35 -63.91
N PRO A 148 41.29 27.00 -64.11
CA PRO A 148 42.17 27.81 -64.92
C PRO A 148 42.24 27.24 -66.34
N ARG A 149 41.77 28.04 -67.31
CA ARG A 149 42.12 27.91 -68.74
C ARG A 149 43.63 28.11 -68.93
N ARG A 150 44.29 27.18 -69.63
CA ARG A 150 45.25 27.44 -70.70
C ARG A 150 45.61 26.17 -71.47
#